data_AF-A0AA39XQK6-F1
#
_entry.id   AF-A0AA39XQK6-F1
#
_cell.length_a   1.000
_cell.length_b   1.000
_cell.length_c   1.000
_cell.angle_alpha   90.00
_cell.angle_beta   90.00
_cell.angle_gamma   90.00
#
_symmetry.space_group_name_H-M   'P 1'
#
loop_
_entity.id
_entity.type
_entity.pdbx_description
1 polymer ?
#
loop_
_entity_poly.entity_id
_entity_poly.type
_entity_poly.pdbx_seq_one_letter_code
_entity_poly.pdbx_strand_id
1 'polypeptide(L)'
;MAQQSMAESVGLTLPLPAFSGRIKTFPGPQATPAFTQQRAAEVQREDQRQNPRRLLIYTDASKEAYQVHKRDIYTGEAVVEWHTKLSIAAGWQEWNDRTGRMDWKVKTQDMTHQLLRGTWKVDRLEFEALKIGVAHVAGPFSKGISPSADEHGNRIGSHSNPWVEETGPNITEVAVFTDSDNALRFVRAPRRPLQRVDAFYGAEFAFRRLRSASQDLINQGIGVELVWIPRDSVFGNIWVDCWAKIARGIDPRRELECERRFRRQPHWQLWWDEMEAQGRLDEFS
;
A
#
# COMPACT_ATOMS: atom_id res chain seq x y z
N MET A 1 21.82 44.39 2.12
CA MET A 1 20.40 44.13 1.80
C MET A 1 20.34 42.88 0.95
N ALA A 2 19.94 41.75 1.53
CA ALA A 2 19.87 40.48 0.83
C ALA A 2 18.57 40.42 0.03
N GLN A 3 18.66 40.19 -1.28
CA GLN A 3 17.52 39.86 -2.13
C GLN A 3 16.92 38.54 -1.63
N GLN A 4 15.82 38.60 -0.88
CA GLN A 4 14.94 37.46 -0.67
C GLN A 4 14.37 37.06 -2.03
N SER A 5 14.65 35.83 -2.45
CA SER A 5 14.09 35.31 -3.70
C SER A 5 12.57 35.24 -3.58
N MET A 6 11.86 35.62 -4.64
CA MET A 6 10.39 35.53 -4.72
C MET A 6 9.83 34.11 -4.49
N ALA A 7 10.68 33.08 -4.41
CA ALA A 7 10.27 31.74 -3.98
C ALA A 7 9.89 31.67 -2.49
N GLU A 8 10.42 32.55 -1.63
CA GLU A 8 10.04 32.61 -0.20
C GLU A 8 8.72 33.37 0.02
N SER A 9 8.35 34.29 -0.88
CA SER A 9 7.14 35.12 -0.73
C SER A 9 5.86 34.47 -1.25
N VAL A 10 5.94 33.37 -2.00
CA VAL A 10 4.78 32.61 -2.47
C VAL A 10 4.60 31.33 -1.64
N GLY A 11 4.73 31.45 -0.31
CA GLY A 11 4.39 30.42 0.66
C GLY A 11 2.90 30.03 0.60
N LEU A 12 2.47 29.43 -0.51
CA LEU A 12 1.20 28.75 -0.70
C LEU A 12 1.23 27.38 -0.02
N THR A 13 1.82 27.28 1.17
CA THR A 13 1.49 26.19 2.08
C THR A 13 0.15 26.52 2.73
N LEU A 14 -0.94 26.35 1.99
CA LEU A 14 -2.24 26.19 2.64
C LEU A 14 -2.07 24.97 3.58
N PRO A 15 -2.25 25.13 4.90
CA PRO A 15 -2.08 24.01 5.82
C PRO A 15 -2.99 22.87 5.34
N LEU A 16 -2.40 21.71 5.06
CA LEU A 16 -3.18 20.55 4.68
C LEU A 16 -4.13 20.21 5.84
N PRO A 17 -5.43 20.01 5.56
CA PRO A 17 -6.41 19.73 6.60
C PRO A 17 -6.10 18.40 7.29
N ALA A 18 -6.50 18.22 8.55
CA ALA A 18 -6.23 16.98 9.26
C ALA A 18 -6.92 15.78 8.57
N PHE A 19 -6.30 14.60 8.69
CA PHE A 19 -6.93 13.34 8.34
C PHE A 19 -8.20 13.14 9.17
N SER A 20 -9.29 12.70 8.53
CA SER A 20 -10.60 12.58 9.19
C SER A 20 -10.74 11.33 10.06
N GLY A 21 -9.92 10.30 9.84
CA GLY A 21 -9.92 9.08 10.65
C GLY A 21 -8.98 9.15 11.86
N ARG A 22 -8.86 8.03 12.58
CA ARG A 22 -7.95 7.88 13.72
C ARG A 22 -6.64 7.24 13.28
N ILE A 23 -5.52 7.66 13.88
CA ILE A 23 -4.24 6.94 13.77
C ILE A 23 -3.99 6.23 15.10
N LYS A 24 -4.03 4.90 15.10
CA LYS A 24 -3.85 4.05 16.27
C LYS A 24 -2.39 3.63 16.36
N THR A 25 -1.80 3.89 17.52
CA THR A 25 -0.48 3.40 17.96
C THR A 25 0.64 3.84 17.01
N PHE A 26 1.38 4.88 17.39
CA PHE A 26 2.45 5.42 16.59
C PHE A 26 3.74 5.40 17.44
N PRO A 27 4.76 4.59 17.12
CA PRO A 27 5.89 4.35 18.02
C PRO A 27 6.73 5.59 18.36
N GLY A 28 6.56 6.70 17.63
CA GLY A 28 7.50 7.81 17.77
C GLY A 28 8.94 7.36 17.46
N PRO A 29 9.97 8.08 17.95
CA PRO A 29 11.37 7.77 17.65
C PRO A 29 11.94 6.51 18.32
N GLN A 30 11.20 5.77 19.15
CA GLN A 30 11.75 4.70 19.99
C GLN A 30 10.84 3.48 20.10
N ALA A 31 10.59 2.78 18.98
CA ALA A 31 10.02 1.43 19.04
C ALA A 31 11.04 0.47 19.67
N THR A 32 10.82 0.05 20.92
CA THR A 32 11.64 -0.99 21.55
C THR A 32 11.24 -2.38 21.01
N PRO A 33 12.13 -3.39 21.06
CA PRO A 33 11.76 -4.76 20.70
C PRO A 33 10.58 -5.32 21.50
N ALA A 34 10.44 -4.92 22.76
CA ALA A 34 9.29 -5.31 23.59
C ALA A 34 7.98 -4.68 23.07
N PHE A 35 8.03 -3.40 22.66
CA PHE A 35 6.88 -2.73 22.07
C PHE A 35 6.48 -3.35 20.73
N THR A 36 7.43 -3.69 19.87
CA THR A 36 7.14 -4.33 18.57
C THR A 36 6.49 -5.70 18.78
N GLN A 37 7.01 -6.52 19.70
CA GLN A 37 6.43 -7.82 20.04
C GLN A 37 5.02 -7.70 20.63
N GLN A 38 4.82 -6.79 21.59
CA GLN A 38 3.50 -6.53 22.14
C GLN A 38 2.51 -6.11 21.04
N ARG A 39 2.94 -5.23 20.14
CA ARG A 39 2.10 -4.75 19.03
C ARG A 39 1.73 -5.89 18.08
N ALA A 40 2.69 -6.72 17.69
CA ALA A 40 2.43 -7.89 16.86
C ALA A 40 1.36 -8.80 17.50
N ALA A 41 1.49 -9.08 18.80
CA ALA A 41 0.53 -9.90 19.53
C ALA A 41 -0.86 -9.24 19.69
N GLU A 42 -0.94 -7.91 19.76
CA GLU A 42 -2.23 -7.19 19.73
C GLU A 42 -2.92 -7.35 18.37
N VAL A 43 -2.19 -7.14 17.28
CA VAL A 43 -2.73 -7.24 15.92
C VAL A 43 -3.17 -8.67 15.63
N GLN A 44 -2.36 -9.67 16.00
CA GLN A 44 -2.73 -11.08 15.83
C GLN A 44 -4.00 -11.45 16.61
N ARG A 45 -4.21 -10.87 17.81
CA ARG A 45 -5.46 -11.05 18.56
C ARG A 45 -6.64 -10.32 17.91
N GLU A 46 -6.42 -9.14 17.32
CA GLU A 46 -7.45 -8.42 16.56
C GLU A 46 -7.89 -9.24 15.33
N ASP A 47 -6.95 -9.83 14.61
CA ASP A 47 -7.17 -10.71 13.46
C ASP A 47 -7.98 -11.97 13.85
N GLN A 48 -7.57 -12.66 14.91
CA GLN A 48 -8.23 -13.87 15.40
C GLN A 48 -9.65 -13.64 15.93
N ARG A 49 -9.98 -12.43 16.40
CA ARG A 49 -11.33 -12.12 16.90
C ARG A 49 -12.38 -12.09 15.79
N GLN A 50 -11.96 -11.94 14.53
CA GLN A 50 -12.82 -11.98 13.35
C GLN A 50 -14.12 -11.19 13.53
N ASN A 51 -14.04 -9.93 13.99
CA ASN A 51 -15.23 -9.10 14.18
C ASN A 51 -15.91 -8.88 12.82
N PRO A 52 -17.12 -9.42 12.59
CA PRO A 52 -17.77 -9.40 11.28
C PRO A 52 -18.16 -7.99 10.83
N ARG A 53 -18.14 -7.00 11.74
CA ARG A 53 -18.42 -5.59 11.43
C ARG A 53 -17.17 -4.73 11.25
N ARG A 54 -15.97 -5.32 11.37
CA ARG A 54 -14.70 -4.61 11.22
C ARG A 54 -13.89 -5.24 10.10
N LEU A 55 -13.64 -4.47 9.06
CA LEU A 55 -12.77 -4.89 7.97
C LEU A 55 -11.31 -4.58 8.33
N LEU A 56 -10.45 -5.59 8.22
CA LEU A 56 -9.00 -5.47 8.39
C LEU A 56 -8.33 -5.47 7.02
N ILE A 57 -7.54 -4.44 6.74
CA ILE A 57 -6.86 -4.27 5.45
C ILE A 57 -5.39 -4.10 5.70
N TYR A 58 -4.58 -4.92 5.06
CA TYR A 58 -3.13 -4.78 5.07
C TYR A 58 -2.70 -4.12 3.78
N THR A 59 -1.70 -3.25 3.83
CA THR A 59 -1.16 -2.56 2.65
C THR A 59 0.34 -2.61 2.65
N ASP A 60 0.95 -2.82 1.48
CA ASP A 60 2.40 -2.75 1.31
C ASP A 60 2.78 -2.26 -0.09
N ALA A 61 4.02 -1.82 -0.25
CA ALA A 61 4.60 -1.35 -1.50
C ALA A 61 5.94 -2.01 -1.81
N SER A 62 6.19 -2.27 -3.10
CA SER A 62 7.44 -2.87 -3.55
C SER A 62 8.16 -2.01 -4.59
N LYS A 63 9.50 -1.97 -4.48
CA LYS A 63 10.39 -1.27 -5.39
C LYS A 63 11.59 -2.14 -5.75
N GLU A 64 11.96 -2.16 -7.02
CA GLU A 64 13.18 -2.82 -7.50
C GLU A 64 13.84 -2.01 -8.62
N ALA A 65 15.17 -1.88 -8.56
CA ALA A 65 15.95 -1.34 -9.67
C ALA A 65 16.16 -2.43 -10.71
N TYR A 66 15.98 -2.10 -12.00
CA TYR A 66 16.29 -3.01 -13.09
C TYR A 66 17.05 -2.30 -14.20
N GLN A 67 17.88 -3.04 -14.92
CA GLN A 67 18.65 -2.53 -16.04
C GLN A 67 18.03 -2.97 -17.36
N VAL A 68 18.02 -2.07 -18.35
CA VAL A 68 17.72 -2.38 -19.74
C VAL A 68 18.98 -2.16 -20.54
N HIS A 69 19.47 -3.23 -21.17
CA HIS A 69 20.56 -3.15 -22.13
C HIS A 69 19.97 -2.75 -23.48
N LYS A 70 20.35 -1.59 -23.99
CA LYS A 70 19.92 -1.12 -25.31
C LYS A 70 21.12 -0.65 -26.12
N ARG A 71 20.98 -0.65 -27.44
CA ARG A 71 21.91 0.05 -28.31
C ARG A 71 21.53 1.53 -28.34
N ASP A 72 22.51 2.39 -28.13
CA ASP A 72 22.35 3.80 -28.45
C ASP A 72 22.09 3.95 -29.96
N ILE A 73 21.02 4.64 -30.32
CA ILE A 73 20.60 4.78 -31.71
C ILE A 73 21.50 5.72 -32.52
N TYR A 74 22.30 6.55 -31.86
CA TYR A 74 23.18 7.54 -32.47
C TYR A 74 24.63 7.07 -32.51
N THR A 75 25.13 6.41 -31.46
CA THR A 75 26.52 5.92 -31.40
C THR A 75 26.67 4.44 -31.75
N GLY A 76 25.57 3.67 -31.73
CA GLY A 76 25.58 2.22 -31.97
C GLY A 76 26.19 1.40 -30.82
N GLU A 77 26.62 2.05 -29.74
CA GLU A 77 27.25 1.43 -28.58
C GLU A 77 26.21 0.75 -27.68
N ALA A 78 26.63 -0.27 -26.93
CA ALA A 78 25.80 -0.88 -25.91
C ALA A 78 25.75 0.03 -24.68
N VAL A 79 24.54 0.48 -24.32
CA VAL A 79 24.29 1.33 -23.15
C VAL A 79 23.39 0.59 -22.17
N VAL A 80 23.69 0.76 -20.88
CA VAL A 80 22.87 0.27 -19.78
C VAL A 80 22.00 1.42 -19.27
N GLU A 81 20.69 1.30 -19.44
CA GLU A 81 19.73 2.24 -18.85
C GLU A 81 19.18 1.65 -17.56
N TRP A 82 19.20 2.44 -16.48
CA TRP A 82 18.64 2.04 -15.20
C TRP A 82 17.20 2.54 -15.07
N HIS A 83 16.33 1.61 -14.72
CA HIS A 83 14.92 1.83 -14.49
C HIS A 83 14.53 1.34 -13.09
N THR A 84 13.29 1.58 -12.71
CA THR A 84 12.72 1.12 -11.44
C THR A 84 11.37 0.48 -11.74
N LYS A 85 11.07 -0.69 -11.16
CA LYS A 85 9.71 -1.23 -11.13
C LYS A 85 9.08 -0.94 -9.78
N LEU A 86 7.81 -0.56 -9.78
CA LEU A 86 7.08 -0.11 -8.61
C LEU A 86 5.72 -0.79 -8.57
N SER A 87 5.28 -1.20 -7.39
CA SER A 87 3.96 -1.79 -7.21
C SER A 87 3.46 -1.59 -5.79
N ILE A 88 2.16 -1.77 -5.61
CA ILE A 88 1.48 -1.72 -4.32
C ILE A 88 0.47 -2.87 -4.23
N ALA A 89 0.13 -3.26 -3.01
CA ALA A 89 -0.89 -4.24 -2.73
C ALA A 89 -1.76 -3.82 -1.53
N ALA A 90 -3.02 -4.24 -1.56
CA ALA A 90 -3.94 -4.19 -0.43
C ALA A 90 -4.64 -5.55 -0.30
N GLY A 91 -4.68 -6.12 0.91
CA GLY A 91 -5.24 -7.44 1.17
C GLY A 91 -6.14 -7.47 2.41
N TRP A 92 -7.14 -8.33 2.40
CA TRP A 92 -8.13 -8.50 3.47
C TRP A 92 -8.67 -9.94 3.45
N GLN A 93 -9.53 -10.29 4.41
CA GLN A 93 -10.15 -11.62 4.47
C GLN A 93 -11.65 -11.55 4.16
N GLU A 94 -12.16 -12.54 3.43
CA GLU A 94 -13.59 -12.73 3.17
C GLU A 94 -13.99 -14.17 3.48
N TRP A 95 -15.22 -14.37 3.99
CA TRP A 95 -15.76 -15.71 4.18
C TRP A 95 -15.98 -16.39 2.83
N ASN A 96 -15.54 -17.64 2.70
CA ASN A 96 -15.74 -18.45 1.51
C ASN A 96 -16.57 -19.69 1.85
N ASP A 97 -17.80 -19.74 1.34
CA ASP A 97 -18.73 -20.85 1.58
C ASP A 97 -18.25 -22.19 1.02
N ARG A 98 -17.42 -22.17 -0.04
CA ARG A 98 -16.87 -23.40 -0.64
C ARG A 98 -15.80 -24.02 0.25
N THR A 99 -14.95 -23.20 0.87
CA THR A 99 -13.86 -23.69 1.74
C THR A 99 -14.26 -23.73 3.22
N GLY A 100 -15.39 -23.12 3.59
CA GLY A 100 -15.89 -23.07 4.96
C GLY A 100 -15.00 -22.28 5.92
N ARG A 101 -14.20 -21.34 5.40
CA ARG A 101 -13.22 -20.56 6.14
C ARG A 101 -13.11 -19.13 5.61
N MET A 102 -12.38 -18.30 6.34
CA MET A 102 -11.95 -16.99 5.84
C MET A 102 -10.78 -17.17 4.88
N ASP A 103 -10.94 -16.70 3.64
CA ASP A 103 -9.89 -16.70 2.63
C ASP A 103 -9.35 -15.29 2.41
N TRP A 104 -8.05 -15.20 2.18
CA TRP A 104 -7.39 -13.95 1.85
C TRP A 104 -7.70 -13.51 0.42
N LYS A 105 -8.17 -12.28 0.31
CA LYS A 105 -8.30 -11.52 -0.91
C LYS A 105 -7.18 -10.51 -1.02
N VAL A 106 -6.90 -10.10 -2.25
CA VAL A 106 -5.86 -9.13 -2.55
C VAL A 106 -6.19 -8.36 -3.82
N LYS A 107 -5.79 -7.10 -3.83
CA LYS A 107 -5.75 -6.24 -5.01
C LYS A 107 -4.34 -5.66 -5.12
N THR A 108 -3.81 -5.64 -6.34
CA THR A 108 -2.47 -5.15 -6.64
C THR A 108 -2.53 -4.13 -7.77
N GLN A 109 -1.53 -3.25 -7.83
CA GLN A 109 -1.36 -2.29 -8.92
C GLN A 109 0.12 -2.14 -9.27
N ASP A 110 0.44 -2.31 -10.55
CA ASP A 110 1.73 -1.93 -11.11
C ASP A 110 1.77 -0.40 -11.31
N MET A 111 2.72 0.24 -10.65
CA MET A 111 2.96 1.68 -10.63
C MET A 111 4.15 2.07 -11.51
N THR A 112 4.77 1.12 -12.21
CA THR A 112 5.98 1.32 -13.04
C THR A 112 5.75 2.33 -14.16
N HIS A 113 4.56 2.36 -14.77
CA HIS A 113 4.26 3.32 -15.84
C HIS A 113 3.98 4.75 -15.35
N GLN A 114 3.73 4.95 -14.05
CA GLN A 114 3.50 6.28 -13.47
C GLN A 114 4.83 6.98 -13.11
N LEU A 115 5.96 6.46 -13.63
CA LEU A 115 7.28 6.98 -13.37
C LEU A 115 7.59 8.25 -14.16
N LEU A 116 7.79 9.33 -13.41
CA LEU A 116 8.87 10.27 -13.68
C LEU A 116 10.18 9.57 -13.27
N ARG A 117 10.97 9.07 -14.24
CA ARG A 117 12.41 8.71 -14.13
C ARG A 117 12.95 8.51 -12.69
N GLY A 118 12.68 7.38 -12.04
CA GLY A 118 13.36 6.98 -10.79
C GLY A 118 13.19 7.88 -9.56
N THR A 119 12.28 8.86 -9.55
CA THR A 119 12.19 9.88 -8.49
C THR A 119 11.39 9.45 -7.25
N TRP A 120 10.57 8.40 -7.37
CA TRP A 120 9.72 7.96 -6.26
C TRP A 120 10.53 7.17 -5.21
N LYS A 121 10.59 7.71 -4.00
CA LYS A 121 11.17 7.05 -2.81
C LYS A 121 10.15 6.05 -2.25
N VAL A 122 10.64 4.99 -1.59
CA VAL A 122 9.79 3.92 -1.02
C VAL A 122 8.67 4.51 -0.14
N ASP A 123 8.99 5.47 0.72
CA ASP A 123 8.04 6.14 1.61
C ASP A 123 6.81 6.74 0.87
N ARG A 124 7.00 7.23 -0.37
CA ARG A 124 5.91 7.75 -1.19
C ARG A 124 4.97 6.64 -1.64
N LEU A 125 5.51 5.49 -1.98
CA LEU A 125 4.76 4.31 -2.44
C LEU A 125 3.96 3.72 -1.30
N GLU A 126 4.56 3.62 -0.11
CA GLU A 126 3.87 3.17 1.11
C GLU A 126 2.66 4.06 1.41
N PHE A 127 2.82 5.37 1.24
CA PHE A 127 1.72 6.30 1.39
C PHE A 127 0.66 6.18 0.29
N GLU A 128 1.05 5.91 -0.96
CA GLU A 128 0.07 5.61 -2.01
C GLU A 128 -0.68 4.30 -1.74
N ALA A 129 0.00 3.27 -1.21
CA ALA A 129 -0.61 2.01 -0.78
C ALA A 129 -1.63 2.25 0.34
N LEU A 130 -1.31 3.09 1.34
CA LEU A 130 -2.26 3.54 2.36
C LEU A 130 -3.46 4.28 1.77
N LYS A 131 -3.19 5.25 0.89
CA LYS A 131 -4.24 6.03 0.22
C LYS A 131 -5.20 5.10 -0.49
N ILE A 132 -4.67 4.11 -1.19
CA ILE A 132 -5.43 3.11 -1.93
C ILE A 132 -6.14 2.14 -1.00
N GLY A 133 -5.51 1.69 0.09
CA GLY A 133 -6.15 0.88 1.12
C GLY A 133 -7.42 1.54 1.67
N VAL A 134 -7.37 2.84 1.97
CA VAL A 134 -8.56 3.59 2.42
C VAL A 134 -9.53 3.89 1.28
N ALA A 135 -9.04 4.27 0.10
CA ALA A 135 -9.88 4.67 -1.03
C ALA A 135 -10.53 3.49 -1.78
N HIS A 136 -10.04 2.26 -1.63
CA HIS A 136 -10.47 1.11 -2.45
C HIS A 136 -11.07 -0.06 -1.67
N VAL A 137 -11.40 0.15 -0.39
CA VAL A 137 -12.53 -0.54 0.25
C VAL A 137 -13.84 -0.20 -0.46
N ALA A 138 -13.88 0.94 -1.14
CA ALA A 138 -15.06 1.49 -1.78
C ALA A 138 -15.09 1.36 -3.32
N GLY A 139 -14.11 0.70 -3.97
CA GLY A 139 -14.07 0.64 -5.44
C GLY A 139 -13.29 -0.54 -6.05
N PRO A 140 -13.48 -0.82 -7.35
CA PRO A 140 -12.75 -1.87 -8.05
C PRO A 140 -11.28 -1.48 -8.24
N PHE A 141 -10.35 -2.41 -7.99
CA PHE A 141 -9.07 -2.37 -8.68
C PHE A 141 -9.26 -3.17 -9.97
N SER A 142 -8.91 -2.57 -11.09
CA SER A 142 -8.64 -3.36 -12.29
C SER A 142 -7.39 -4.20 -12.03
N LYS A 143 -7.54 -5.54 -11.98
CA LYS A 143 -6.52 -6.37 -12.63
C LYS A 143 -6.50 -5.89 -14.09
N GLY A 144 -5.47 -5.18 -14.50
CA GLY A 144 -5.36 -4.83 -15.91
C GLY A 144 -4.42 -3.68 -16.20
N ILE A 145 -3.37 -3.99 -16.96
CA ILE A 145 -3.10 -3.20 -18.15
C ILE A 145 -4.43 -3.06 -18.92
N SER A 146 -4.93 -1.84 -19.08
CA SER A 146 -5.87 -1.47 -20.14
C SER A 146 -5.78 0.04 -20.44
N PRO A 147 -5.77 0.46 -21.73
CA PRO A 147 -4.96 1.57 -22.25
C PRO A 147 -5.58 2.98 -22.11
N SER A 148 -6.56 3.16 -21.24
CA SER A 148 -7.43 4.35 -21.23
C SER A 148 -7.59 4.98 -19.85
N ALA A 149 -6.48 5.14 -19.14
CA ALA A 149 -6.37 6.16 -18.10
C ALA A 149 -5.52 7.29 -18.70
N ASP A 150 -6.08 8.49 -18.79
CA ASP A 150 -5.28 9.63 -19.24
C ASP A 150 -4.26 10.03 -18.17
N GLU A 151 -3.28 10.79 -18.62
CA GLU A 151 -2.17 11.36 -17.86
C GLU A 151 -2.59 12.28 -16.71
N HIS A 152 -3.89 12.45 -16.44
CA HIS A 152 -4.45 13.25 -15.36
C HIS A 152 -5.26 12.41 -14.35
N GLY A 153 -5.39 11.09 -14.57
CA GLY A 153 -5.89 10.15 -13.57
C GLY A 153 -7.36 10.34 -13.21
N ASN A 154 -8.19 10.77 -14.16
CA ASN A 154 -9.64 10.82 -14.01
C ASN A 154 -10.31 9.65 -14.73
N ARG A 155 -11.10 8.87 -14.00
CA ARG A 155 -12.20 8.06 -14.58
C ARG A 155 -13.51 8.54 -13.98
N ILE A 156 -14.39 9.04 -14.85
CA ILE A 156 -15.78 9.39 -14.59
C ILE A 156 -16.60 8.14 -14.92
N GLY A 157 -17.29 7.60 -13.92
CA GLY A 157 -18.24 6.50 -14.07
C GLY A 157 -18.82 6.17 -12.71
N SER A 158 -20.15 6.28 -12.57
CA SER A 158 -20.87 5.79 -11.40
C SER A 158 -20.76 4.26 -11.37
N HIS A 159 -20.02 3.71 -10.41
CA HIS A 159 -19.91 2.28 -10.22
C HIS A 159 -20.37 1.92 -8.82
N SER A 160 -21.45 1.16 -8.75
CA SER A 160 -21.84 0.47 -7.53
C SER A 160 -20.85 -0.67 -7.25
N ASN A 161 -20.59 -0.90 -5.97
CA ASN A 161 -19.42 -1.62 -5.48
C ASN A 161 -19.83 -3.04 -5.04
N PRO A 162 -19.36 -4.11 -5.69
CA PRO A 162 -19.78 -5.48 -5.37
C PRO A 162 -19.56 -5.84 -3.89
N TRP A 163 -18.44 -5.40 -3.29
CA TRP A 163 -18.18 -5.63 -1.87
C TRP A 163 -19.12 -4.82 -0.97
N VAL A 164 -19.50 -3.58 -1.33
CA VAL A 164 -20.48 -2.79 -0.54
C VAL A 164 -21.91 -3.28 -0.76
N GLU A 165 -22.21 -3.89 -1.90
CA GLU A 165 -23.50 -4.51 -2.18
C GLU A 165 -23.67 -5.85 -1.44
N GLU A 166 -22.60 -6.65 -1.34
CA GLU A 166 -22.65 -8.00 -0.76
C GLU A 166 -22.24 -8.06 0.73
N THR A 167 -21.26 -7.25 1.16
CA THR A 167 -20.62 -7.37 2.49
C THR A 167 -20.58 -6.06 3.29
N GLY A 168 -20.45 -4.93 2.60
CA GLY A 168 -20.32 -3.59 3.19
C GLY A 168 -21.54 -3.00 3.91
N PRO A 169 -22.81 -3.46 3.75
CA PRO A 169 -23.91 -2.88 4.53
C PRO A 169 -23.79 -3.15 6.03
N ASN A 170 -22.97 -4.15 6.43
CA ASN A 170 -22.79 -4.57 7.81
C ASN A 170 -21.49 -4.08 8.46
N ILE A 171 -20.61 -3.40 7.70
CA ILE A 171 -19.32 -2.94 8.19
C ILE A 171 -19.48 -1.58 8.86
N THR A 172 -19.04 -1.49 10.11
CA THR A 172 -19.07 -0.27 10.91
C THR A 172 -17.68 0.33 11.12
N GLU A 173 -16.63 -0.42 10.78
CA GLU A 173 -15.25 0.01 10.99
C GLU A 173 -14.30 -0.58 9.93
N VAL A 174 -13.34 0.23 9.48
CA VAL A 174 -12.25 -0.14 8.60
C VAL A 174 -10.93 0.17 9.29
N ALA A 175 -10.07 -0.84 9.42
CA ALA A 175 -8.72 -0.70 9.97
C ALA A 175 -7.68 -1.02 8.89
N VAL A 176 -6.87 -0.03 8.53
CA VAL A 176 -5.79 -0.18 7.54
C VAL A 176 -4.45 -0.29 8.26
N PHE A 177 -3.81 -1.44 8.13
CA PHE A 177 -2.53 -1.81 8.71
C PHE A 177 -1.39 -1.52 7.74
N THR A 178 -0.34 -0.84 8.23
CA THR A 178 0.88 -0.51 7.48
C THR A 178 2.09 -0.62 8.40
N ASP A 179 3.23 -1.04 7.86
CA ASP A 179 4.52 -1.00 8.55
C ASP A 179 5.29 0.31 8.31
N SER A 180 4.73 1.24 7.53
CA SER A 180 5.39 2.48 7.13
C SER A 180 5.22 3.62 8.16
N ASP A 181 6.23 3.77 9.01
CA ASP A 181 6.42 4.91 9.90
C ASP A 181 6.26 6.25 9.19
N ASN A 182 6.90 6.39 8.03
CA ASN A 182 7.00 7.65 7.30
C ASN A 182 5.65 8.05 6.69
N ALA A 183 4.90 7.09 6.18
CA ALA A 183 3.56 7.34 5.67
C ALA A 183 2.61 7.80 6.80
N LEU A 184 2.66 7.17 7.97
CA LEU A 184 1.84 7.59 9.13
C LEU A 184 2.26 8.96 9.69
N ARG A 185 3.57 9.25 9.74
CA ARG A 185 4.08 10.59 10.12
C ARG A 185 3.54 11.67 9.20
N PHE A 186 3.58 11.40 7.91
CA PHE A 186 3.07 12.30 6.88
C PHE A 186 1.57 12.54 7.04
N VAL A 187 0.77 11.49 7.23
CA VAL A 187 -0.68 11.62 7.44
C VAL A 187 -1.01 12.39 8.73
N ARG A 188 -0.28 12.12 9.82
CA ARG A 188 -0.53 12.75 11.14
C ARG A 188 -0.25 14.25 11.14
N ALA A 189 0.85 14.66 10.52
CA ALA A 189 1.30 16.04 10.55
C ALA A 189 1.92 16.44 9.20
N PRO A 190 1.08 16.74 8.19
CA PRO A 190 1.53 17.11 6.84
C PRO A 190 2.15 18.53 6.77
N ARG A 191 2.64 19.07 7.90
CA ARG A 191 2.97 20.49 8.14
C ARG A 191 4.44 20.88 7.95
N ARG A 192 5.35 19.96 7.64
CA ARG A 192 6.74 20.34 7.33
C ARG A 192 6.83 20.72 5.86
N PRO A 193 7.62 21.74 5.48
CA PRO A 193 7.84 22.03 4.07
C PRO A 193 8.26 20.73 3.41
N LEU A 194 7.48 20.31 2.41
CA LEU A 194 7.60 19.04 1.67
C LEU A 194 8.98 18.89 1.01
N GLN A 195 9.82 19.92 1.12
CA GLN A 195 11.21 20.02 0.72
C GLN A 195 12.22 19.31 1.65
N ARG A 196 11.88 18.96 2.91
CA ARG A 196 12.84 18.26 3.81
C ARG A 196 12.70 16.74 3.82
N VAL A 197 11.64 16.20 3.23
CA VAL A 197 11.49 14.77 2.97
C VAL A 197 11.15 14.63 1.50
N ASP A 198 12.17 14.62 0.61
CA ASP A 198 11.94 14.65 -0.85
C ASP A 198 10.97 13.55 -1.35
N ALA A 199 10.73 12.52 -0.54
CA ALA A 199 9.76 11.47 -0.83
C ALA A 199 8.33 12.01 -1.04
N PHE A 200 7.89 13.01 -0.28
CA PHE A 200 6.49 13.45 -0.26
C PHE A 200 6.22 14.75 -1.01
N TYR A 201 7.19 15.24 -1.77
CA TYR A 201 6.99 16.38 -2.66
C TYR A 201 5.86 16.08 -3.67
N GLY A 202 4.86 16.95 -3.79
CA GLY A 202 3.70 16.74 -4.66
C GLY A 202 2.63 15.77 -4.13
N ALA A 203 2.74 15.32 -2.87
CA ALA A 203 1.78 14.39 -2.26
C ALA A 203 0.47 15.03 -1.79
N GLU A 204 0.31 16.36 -1.92
CA GLU A 204 -0.84 17.13 -1.42
C GLU A 204 -2.16 16.64 -2.00
N PHE A 205 -2.18 16.34 -3.29
CA PHE A 205 -3.38 15.86 -3.98
C PHE A 205 -3.77 14.46 -3.52
N ALA A 206 -2.78 13.57 -3.40
CA ALA A 206 -2.99 12.21 -2.89
C ALA A 206 -3.48 12.22 -1.43
N PHE A 207 -2.95 13.12 -0.60
CA PHE A 207 -3.42 13.33 0.78
C PHE A 207 -4.85 13.86 0.84
N ARG A 208 -5.22 14.83 -0.02
CA ARG A 208 -6.60 15.31 -0.11
C ARG A 208 -7.57 14.20 -0.52
N ARG A 209 -7.18 13.32 -1.45
CA ARG A 209 -7.96 12.14 -1.85
C ARG A 209 -8.14 11.16 -0.69
N LEU A 210 -7.06 10.83 0.03
CA LEU A 210 -7.12 10.00 1.24
C LEU A 210 -8.11 10.57 2.26
N ARG A 211 -8.03 11.88 2.52
CA ARG A 211 -8.95 12.55 3.45
C ARG A 211 -10.40 12.54 2.96
N SER A 212 -10.65 12.80 1.69
CA SER A 212 -12.01 12.75 1.14
C SER A 212 -12.59 11.35 1.32
N ALA A 213 -11.85 10.32 0.94
CA ALA A 213 -12.30 8.93 1.07
C ALA A 213 -12.60 8.56 2.53
N SER A 214 -11.74 8.96 3.49
CA SER A 214 -12.03 8.69 4.90
C SER A 214 -13.23 9.49 5.43
N GLN A 215 -13.41 10.74 4.99
CA GLN A 215 -14.57 11.54 5.34
C GLN A 215 -15.87 10.94 4.78
N ASP A 216 -15.85 10.45 3.56
CA ASP A 216 -17.02 9.84 2.91
C ASP A 216 -17.46 8.56 3.65
N LEU A 217 -16.50 7.74 4.11
CA LEU A 217 -16.78 6.58 4.97
C LEU A 217 -17.37 6.99 6.33
N ILE A 218 -16.80 8.01 6.97
CA ILE A 218 -17.29 8.51 8.26
C ILE A 218 -18.70 9.09 8.14
N ASN A 219 -19.00 9.80 7.05
CA ASN A 219 -20.33 10.34 6.77
C ASN A 219 -21.38 9.22 6.57
N GLN A 220 -20.93 8.02 6.17
CA GLN A 220 -21.76 6.80 6.07
C GLN A 220 -21.85 6.03 7.41
N GLY A 221 -21.26 6.55 8.49
CA GLY A 221 -21.25 5.91 9.80
C GLY A 221 -20.17 4.84 9.99
N ILE A 222 -19.18 4.78 9.08
CA ILE A 222 -18.08 3.81 9.12
C ILE A 222 -16.85 4.47 9.77
N GLY A 223 -16.39 3.92 10.89
CA GLY A 223 -15.13 4.35 11.51
C GLY A 223 -13.92 3.99 10.66
N VAL A 224 -12.94 4.89 10.56
CA VAL A 224 -11.69 4.65 9.80
C VAL A 224 -10.49 4.77 10.74
N GLU A 225 -9.72 3.70 10.87
CA GLU A 225 -8.48 3.63 11.64
C GLU A 225 -7.28 3.32 10.73
N LEU A 226 -6.21 4.10 10.85
CA LEU A 226 -4.88 3.73 10.34
C LEU A 226 -4.06 3.15 11.50
N VAL A 227 -3.46 2.00 11.27
CA VAL A 227 -2.87 1.18 12.32
C VAL A 227 -1.44 0.85 11.95
N TRP A 228 -0.50 1.24 12.80
CA TRP A 228 0.89 0.81 12.62
C TRP A 228 1.09 -0.64 13.07
N ILE A 229 1.89 -1.37 12.30
CA ILE A 229 2.38 -2.70 12.65
C ILE A 229 3.90 -2.79 12.50
N PRO A 230 4.59 -3.61 13.29
CA PRO A 230 5.97 -3.95 12.98
C PRO A 230 6.01 -4.71 11.66
N ARG A 231 7.05 -4.45 10.86
CA ARG A 231 7.32 -5.21 9.64
C ARG A 231 7.38 -6.71 9.92
N ASP A 232 6.81 -7.50 9.01
CA ASP A 232 6.87 -8.96 9.00
C ASP A 232 6.33 -9.64 10.28
N SER A 233 5.45 -8.96 11.00
CA SER A 233 4.98 -9.40 12.31
C SER A 233 3.68 -10.20 12.32
N VAL A 234 2.90 -10.08 11.26
CA VAL A 234 1.59 -10.73 11.10
C VAL A 234 1.42 -11.22 9.68
N PHE A 235 0.68 -12.33 9.52
CA PHE A 235 0.54 -12.98 8.22
C PHE A 235 -0.07 -12.07 7.16
N GLY A 236 -1.05 -11.23 7.53
CA GLY A 236 -1.64 -10.26 6.60
C GLY A 236 -0.62 -9.31 5.96
N ASN A 237 0.44 -8.93 6.69
CA ASN A 237 1.54 -8.12 6.14
C ASN A 237 2.39 -8.91 5.14
N ILE A 238 2.76 -10.14 5.51
CA ILE A 238 3.53 -11.05 4.64
C ILE A 238 2.75 -11.30 3.34
N TRP A 239 1.43 -11.51 3.47
CA TRP A 239 0.54 -11.72 2.34
C TRP A 239 0.63 -10.58 1.33
N VAL A 240 0.46 -9.34 1.78
CA VAL A 240 0.48 -8.17 0.88
C VAL A 240 1.86 -7.83 0.36
N ASP A 241 2.94 -8.06 1.13
CA ASP A 241 4.32 -7.88 0.67
C ASP A 241 4.68 -8.82 -0.50
N CYS A 242 4.35 -10.10 -0.36
CA CYS A 242 4.50 -11.08 -1.44
C CYS A 242 3.71 -10.67 -2.69
N TRP A 243 2.46 -10.22 -2.53
CA TRP A 243 1.64 -9.78 -3.66
C TRP A 243 2.13 -8.47 -4.29
N ALA A 244 2.64 -7.52 -3.52
CA ALA A 244 3.26 -6.32 -4.05
C ALA A 244 4.50 -6.70 -4.89
N LYS A 245 5.35 -7.60 -4.38
CA LYS A 245 6.49 -8.15 -5.12
C LYS A 245 6.08 -8.83 -6.43
N ILE A 246 5.08 -9.71 -6.40
CA ILE A 246 4.54 -10.38 -7.59
C ILE A 246 4.05 -9.34 -8.62
N ALA A 247 3.34 -8.30 -8.17
CA ALA A 247 2.78 -7.28 -9.05
C ALA A 247 3.83 -6.45 -9.80
N ARG A 248 5.07 -6.33 -9.29
CA ARG A 248 6.20 -5.76 -10.05
C ARG A 248 6.93 -6.77 -10.93
N GLY A 249 6.44 -8.02 -10.99
CA GLY A 249 6.97 -9.09 -11.83
C GLY A 249 7.99 -10.01 -11.15
N ILE A 250 7.97 -10.15 -9.82
CA ILE A 250 8.71 -11.23 -9.16
C ILE A 250 8.08 -12.58 -9.48
N ASP A 251 8.95 -13.57 -9.70
CA ASP A 251 8.58 -14.98 -9.74
C ASP A 251 8.55 -15.56 -8.31
N PRO A 252 7.36 -15.93 -7.78
CA PRO A 252 7.22 -16.46 -6.43
C PRO A 252 7.87 -17.84 -6.24
N ARG A 253 8.06 -18.64 -7.30
CA ARG A 253 8.75 -19.95 -7.19
C ARG A 253 10.24 -19.75 -6.94
N ARG A 254 10.86 -18.88 -7.73
CA ARG A 254 12.28 -18.52 -7.58
C ARG A 254 12.57 -17.90 -6.22
N GLU A 255 11.66 -17.07 -5.72
CA GLU A 255 11.81 -16.50 -4.38
C GLU A 255 11.69 -17.56 -3.27
N LEU A 256 10.78 -18.53 -3.38
CA LEU A 256 10.69 -19.65 -2.43
C LEU A 256 11.99 -20.48 -2.42
N GLU A 257 12.55 -20.79 -3.60
CA GLU A 257 13.82 -21.49 -3.71
C GLU A 257 14.97 -20.69 -3.08
N CYS A 258 15.01 -19.38 -3.33
CA CYS A 258 15.98 -18.47 -2.74
C CYS A 258 15.85 -18.41 -1.22
N GLU A 259 14.62 -18.35 -0.71
CA GLU A 259 14.32 -18.37 0.72
C GLU A 259 14.83 -19.66 1.37
N ARG A 260 14.46 -20.82 0.82
CA ARG A 260 14.91 -22.15 1.30
C ARG A 260 16.44 -22.30 1.29
N ARG A 261 17.12 -21.64 0.35
CA ARG A 261 18.57 -21.74 0.17
C ARG A 261 19.36 -20.76 1.04
N PHE A 262 18.85 -19.55 1.26
CA PHE A 262 19.66 -18.45 1.81
C PHE A 262 19.02 -17.67 2.96
N ARG A 263 17.69 -17.70 3.13
CA ARG A 263 17.01 -16.90 4.16
C ARG A 263 16.63 -17.77 5.36
N ARG A 264 16.49 -17.11 6.52
CA ARG A 264 16.04 -17.75 7.78
C ARG A 264 14.56 -17.50 8.10
N GLN A 265 13.90 -16.56 7.43
CA GLN A 265 12.50 -16.21 7.66
C GLN A 265 11.60 -16.86 6.59
N PRO A 266 10.48 -17.51 6.98
CA PRO A 266 9.66 -18.31 6.08
C PRO A 266 8.58 -17.49 5.35
N HIS A 267 8.88 -16.28 4.83
CA HIS A 267 7.84 -15.40 4.25
C HIS A 267 7.14 -16.02 3.05
N TRP A 268 7.92 -16.46 2.06
CA TRP A 268 7.38 -17.08 0.85
C TRP A 268 6.84 -18.47 1.13
N GLN A 269 7.41 -19.21 2.08
CA GLN A 269 6.86 -20.49 2.50
C GLN A 269 5.46 -20.32 3.10
N LEU A 270 5.28 -19.40 4.06
CA LEU A 270 3.97 -19.12 4.67
C LEU A 270 2.94 -18.67 3.62
N TRP A 271 3.36 -17.85 2.65
CA TRP A 271 2.49 -17.43 1.56
C TRP A 271 2.07 -18.59 0.66
N TRP A 272 3.00 -19.49 0.30
CA TRP A 272 2.71 -20.67 -0.52
C TRP A 272 1.79 -21.67 0.20
N ASP A 273 2.02 -21.90 1.49
CA ASP A 273 1.17 -22.79 2.32
C ASP A 273 -0.28 -22.28 2.34
N GLU A 274 -0.48 -20.97 2.42
CA GLU A 274 -1.82 -20.37 2.38
C GLU A 274 -2.44 -20.41 0.96
N MET A 275 -1.65 -20.22 -0.09
CA MET A 275 -2.11 -20.38 -1.47
C MET A 275 -2.55 -21.83 -1.75
N GLU A 276 -1.84 -22.82 -1.20
CA GLU A 276 -2.25 -24.23 -1.21
C GLU A 276 -3.55 -24.45 -0.45
N ALA A 277 -3.66 -23.92 0.76
CA ALA A 277 -4.84 -24.05 1.59
C ALA A 277 -6.10 -23.44 0.95
N GLN A 278 -5.94 -22.38 0.14
CA GLN A 278 -7.02 -21.76 -0.64
C GLN A 278 -7.28 -22.43 -2.00
N GLY A 279 -6.47 -23.43 -2.39
CA GLY A 279 -6.59 -24.11 -3.69
C GLY A 279 -6.21 -23.20 -4.88
N ARG A 280 -5.27 -22.28 -4.69
CA ARG A 280 -4.87 -21.24 -5.67
C ARG A 280 -3.48 -21.46 -6.27
N LEU A 281 -2.86 -22.63 -6.05
CA LEU A 281 -1.51 -22.93 -6.57
C LEU A 281 -1.39 -22.78 -8.09
N ASP A 282 -2.47 -23.06 -8.80
CA ASP A 282 -2.52 -23.01 -10.27
C ASP A 282 -2.44 -21.58 -10.83
N GLU A 283 -2.53 -20.53 -10.01
CA GLU A 283 -2.38 -19.14 -10.46
C GLU A 283 -0.96 -18.82 -10.95
N PHE A 284 0.02 -19.68 -10.65
CA PHE A 284 1.45 -19.46 -10.92
C PHE A 284 2.13 -20.67 -11.57
N SER A 285 1.35 -21.51 -12.25
CA SER A 285 1.79 -22.73 -12.95
C SER A 285 2.03 -22.53 -14.43
#